data_AF-A0A0R0AU80-F1
#
_entry.id   AF-A0A0R0AU80-F1
#
_cell.length_a   1.000
_cell.length_b   1.000
_cell.length_c   1.000
_cell.angle_alpha   90.00
_cell.angle_beta   90.00
_cell.angle_gamma   90.00
#
_symmetry.space_group_name_H-M   'P 1'
#
loop_
_entity.id
_entity.type
_entity.pdbx_description
1 polymer ?
#
loop_
_entity_poly.entity_id
_entity_poly.type
_entity_poly.pdbx_seq_one_letter_code
_entity_poly.pdbx_strand_id
1 'polypeptide(L)'
;MAVQRWPGRHGRPTPVPGRHFDDGRSLQAFADRVAVRCHRCDTPGWVIASWKPYRWTARFRCTGCSSALDSGDWVGAVYMLGRQPCGFCGHQWLHVRRRVPAGVPAPASFAARCAQCDRSTDVSVSVRPLRDAEPADPHFGLPLHLVEPTRAGLLWAYNAEHLQALHEYASATLRESRGHHRSMFSRLPQWMKLARNRVLLQRAVERLQRRLLQG
;
A
#
# COMPACT_ATOMS: atom_id res chain seq x y z
N MET A 1 20.04 15.62 -10.30
CA MET A 1 18.89 15.67 -11.23
C MET A 1 17.70 16.20 -10.44
N ALA A 2 17.25 17.42 -10.73
CA ALA A 2 16.17 18.06 -10.00
C ALA A 2 14.85 17.34 -10.30
N VAL A 3 14.23 16.77 -9.26
CA VAL A 3 12.87 16.22 -9.35
C VAL A 3 11.95 17.37 -9.71
N GLN A 4 11.41 17.37 -10.93
CA GLN A 4 10.37 18.31 -11.33
C GLN A 4 9.13 18.02 -10.48
N ARG A 5 8.96 18.80 -9.41
CA ARG A 5 7.78 18.80 -8.56
C ARG A 5 6.62 19.30 -9.40
N TRP A 6 5.66 18.44 -9.72
CA TRP A 6 4.38 18.90 -10.26
C TRP A 6 3.79 19.91 -9.27
N PRO A 7 3.43 21.13 -9.70
CA PRO A 7 2.96 22.15 -8.78
C PRO A 7 1.65 21.67 -8.16
N GLY A 8 1.73 21.22 -6.90
CA GLY A 8 0.56 21.14 -6.04
C GLY A 8 -0.12 22.49 -6.09
N ARG A 9 -1.43 22.52 -6.39
CA ARG A 9 -2.14 23.74 -6.80
C ARG A 9 -1.95 24.93 -5.85
N HIS A 10 -1.57 24.73 -4.58
CA HIS A 10 -1.26 25.83 -3.66
C HIS A 10 -0.20 25.43 -2.61
N GLY A 11 1.07 25.78 -2.82
CA GLY A 11 2.16 25.59 -1.86
C GLY A 11 3.32 26.57 -2.10
N ARG A 12 4.19 26.76 -1.09
CA ARG A 12 5.39 27.60 -1.25
C ARG A 12 6.29 26.91 -2.30
N PRO A 13 6.64 27.57 -3.43
CA PRO A 13 7.41 26.93 -4.51
C PRO A 13 8.85 26.60 -4.11
N THR A 14 9.37 27.29 -3.08
CA THR A 14 10.77 27.19 -2.67
C THR A 14 10.90 26.45 -1.33
N PRO A 15 11.71 25.38 -1.26
CA PRO A 15 12.09 24.74 0.01
C PRO A 15 12.77 25.75 0.94
N VAL A 16 12.40 25.74 2.22
CA VAL A 16 13.09 26.53 3.25
C VAL A 16 13.92 25.59 4.12
N PRO A 17 15.22 25.88 4.36
CA PRO A 17 16.06 25.02 5.19
C PRO A 17 15.44 24.74 6.56
N GLY A 18 15.46 23.46 6.96
CA GLY A 18 14.92 23.02 8.26
C GLY A 18 13.39 22.99 8.37
N ARG A 19 12.64 23.33 7.31
CA ARG A 19 11.18 23.27 7.29
C ARG A 19 10.67 22.32 6.21
N HIS A 20 9.71 21.49 6.59
CA HIS A 20 8.97 20.64 5.66
C HIS A 20 7.56 21.23 5.46
N PHE A 21 7.13 21.26 4.20
CA PHE A 21 5.78 21.68 3.81
C PHE A 21 5.06 20.51 3.14
N ASP A 22 3.91 20.13 3.70
CA ASP A 22 3.02 19.14 3.11
C ASP A 22 2.35 19.70 1.84
N ASP A 23 2.80 19.22 0.68
CA ASP A 23 2.33 19.63 -0.64
C ASP A 23 0.96 19.05 -1.03
N GLY A 24 0.34 18.27 -0.14
CA GLY A 24 -0.99 17.70 -0.34
C GLY A 24 -1.00 16.44 -1.21
N ARG A 25 0.14 15.97 -1.71
CA ARG A 25 0.20 14.75 -2.52
C ARG A 25 -0.23 13.54 -1.71
N SER A 26 -1.14 12.77 -2.28
CA SER A 26 -1.51 11.47 -1.73
C SER A 26 -0.40 10.45 -2.00
N LEU A 27 -0.44 9.32 -1.28
CA LEU A 27 0.47 8.21 -1.48
C LEU A 27 0.50 7.69 -2.95
N GLN A 28 -0.61 7.83 -3.68
CA GLN A 28 -0.69 7.43 -5.09
C GLN A 28 0.21 8.24 -6.02
N ALA A 29 0.61 9.45 -5.61
CA ALA A 29 1.52 10.28 -6.40
C ALA A 29 2.91 9.66 -6.58
N PHE A 30 3.26 8.68 -5.74
CA PHE A 30 4.53 7.95 -5.79
C PHE A 30 4.37 6.53 -6.36
N ALA A 31 3.21 6.18 -6.91
CA ALA A 31 2.86 4.81 -7.33
C ALA A 31 3.12 4.53 -8.83
N ASP A 32 3.78 5.44 -9.53
CA ASP A 32 4.21 5.30 -10.93
C ASP A 32 5.31 4.25 -11.11
N ARG A 33 6.19 4.13 -10.12
CA ARG A 33 7.25 3.13 -10.09
C ARG A 33 7.37 2.58 -8.68
N VAL A 34 7.14 1.29 -8.49
CA VAL A 34 7.11 0.65 -7.16
C VAL A 34 8.11 -0.50 -7.09
N ALA A 35 9.02 -0.45 -6.13
CA ALA A 35 9.97 -1.51 -5.84
C ALA A 35 9.29 -2.65 -5.08
N VAL A 36 9.25 -3.83 -5.69
CA VAL A 36 8.49 -5.00 -5.20
C VAL A 36 9.36 -6.25 -5.21
N ARG A 37 8.88 -7.30 -4.55
CA ARG A 37 9.40 -8.67 -4.64
C ARG A 37 8.44 -9.54 -5.42
N CYS A 38 8.97 -10.44 -6.24
CA CYS A 38 8.14 -11.37 -6.99
C CYS A 38 7.39 -12.34 -6.05
N HIS A 39 6.08 -12.48 -6.24
CA HIS A 39 5.26 -13.42 -5.45
C HIS A 39 5.61 -14.91 -5.65
N ARG A 40 6.43 -15.25 -6.66
CA ARG A 40 6.83 -16.65 -6.96
C ARG A 40 8.24 -16.99 -6.49
N CYS A 41 9.21 -16.10 -6.72
CA CYS A 41 10.63 -16.37 -6.49
C CYS A 41 11.35 -15.33 -5.62
N ASP A 42 10.62 -14.37 -5.06
CA ASP A 42 11.13 -13.27 -4.22
C ASP A 42 12.15 -12.31 -4.89
N THR A 43 12.51 -12.55 -6.15
CA THR A 43 13.45 -11.68 -6.90
C THR A 43 12.94 -10.23 -6.89
N PRO A 44 13.79 -9.25 -6.53
CA PRO A 44 13.41 -7.85 -6.56
C PRO A 44 13.10 -7.40 -7.99
N GLY A 45 12.17 -6.47 -8.11
CA GLY A 45 11.80 -5.91 -9.40
C GLY A 45 10.97 -4.64 -9.27
N TRP A 46 10.49 -4.17 -10.41
CA TRP A 46 9.78 -2.89 -10.50
C TRP A 46 8.41 -3.10 -11.13
N VAL A 47 7.37 -2.64 -10.43
CA VAL A 47 6.09 -2.32 -11.06
C VAL A 47 6.25 -0.97 -11.74
N ILE A 48 5.95 -0.90 -13.03
CA ILE A 48 5.90 0.33 -13.79
C ILE A 48 4.43 0.62 -14.11
N ALA A 49 3.96 1.77 -13.67
CA ALA A 49 2.60 2.22 -13.84
C ALA A 49 2.55 3.64 -14.40
N SER A 50 1.58 3.88 -15.25
CA SER A 50 1.29 5.22 -15.77
C SER A 50 -0.17 5.53 -15.57
N TRP A 51 -0.42 6.77 -15.15
CA TRP A 51 -1.77 7.30 -15.05
C TRP A 51 -2.17 7.88 -16.41
N LYS A 52 -3.06 7.18 -17.12
CA LYS A 52 -3.85 7.77 -18.21
C LYS A 52 -5.14 8.35 -17.61
N PRO A 53 -5.83 9.30 -18.25
CA PRO A 53 -7.00 9.94 -17.65
C PRO A 53 -7.97 8.89 -17.08
N TYR A 54 -8.14 8.90 -15.75
CA TYR A 54 -9.02 8.04 -14.96
C TYR A 54 -8.64 6.55 -14.82
N ARG A 55 -7.49 6.10 -15.33
CA ARG A 55 -7.08 4.69 -15.22
C ARG A 55 -5.57 4.53 -15.12
N TRP A 56 -5.13 3.77 -14.11
CA TRP A 56 -3.78 3.24 -14.05
C TRP A 56 -3.60 2.12 -15.07
N THR A 57 -2.53 2.21 -15.85
CA THR A 57 -1.97 1.07 -16.58
C THR A 57 -0.66 0.67 -15.93
N ALA A 58 -0.62 -0.51 -15.32
CA ALA A 58 0.53 -1.08 -14.65
C ALA A 58 1.01 -2.36 -15.34
N ARG A 59 2.32 -2.61 -15.25
CA ARG A 59 2.97 -3.85 -15.68
C ARG A 59 4.09 -4.23 -14.71
N PHE A 60 4.29 -5.53 -14.55
CA PHE A 60 5.43 -6.11 -13.84
C PHE A 60 6.01 -7.25 -14.65
N ARG A 61 7.34 -7.36 -14.67
CA ARG A 61 8.09 -8.43 -15.32
C ARG A 61 9.20 -8.87 -14.38
N CYS A 62 9.19 -10.13 -13.99
CA CYS A 62 10.21 -10.72 -13.11
C CYS A 62 11.41 -11.20 -13.93
N THR A 63 12.61 -10.82 -13.53
CA THR A 63 13.88 -11.27 -14.15
C THR A 63 14.34 -12.65 -13.69
N GLY A 64 13.83 -13.15 -12.56
CA GLY A 64 14.23 -14.46 -11.99
C GLY A 64 13.39 -15.64 -12.49
N CYS A 65 12.06 -15.51 -12.50
CA CYS A 65 11.14 -16.60 -12.88
C CYS A 65 10.25 -16.29 -14.11
N SER A 66 10.50 -15.19 -14.80
CA SER A 66 9.74 -14.75 -15.98
C SER A 66 8.23 -14.52 -15.75
N SER A 67 7.78 -14.46 -14.50
CA SER A 67 6.40 -14.09 -14.18
C SER A 67 6.10 -12.68 -14.71
N ALA A 68 4.97 -12.55 -15.39
CA ALA A 68 4.46 -11.29 -15.92
C ALA A 68 3.08 -11.00 -15.32
N LEU A 69 2.84 -9.73 -14.98
CA LEU A 69 1.53 -9.22 -14.57
C LEU A 69 1.23 -7.95 -15.36
N ASP A 70 -0.01 -7.81 -15.80
CA ASP A 70 -0.53 -6.68 -16.56
C ASP A 70 -1.82 -6.14 -15.93
N SER A 71 -2.26 -4.98 -16.44
CA SER A 71 -3.36 -4.22 -15.84
C SER A 71 -4.65 -5.04 -15.74
N GLY A 72 -5.07 -5.35 -14.51
CA GLY A 72 -6.23 -6.20 -14.23
C GLY A 72 -5.87 -7.40 -13.36
N ASP A 73 -4.60 -7.82 -13.38
CA ASP A 73 -4.11 -8.89 -12.53
C ASP A 73 -4.06 -8.46 -11.06
N TRP A 74 -4.26 -9.42 -10.17
CA TRP A 74 -4.09 -9.25 -8.73
C TRP A 74 -3.58 -10.55 -8.11
N VAL A 75 -2.48 -10.46 -7.39
CA VAL A 75 -1.85 -11.61 -6.71
C VAL A 75 -1.72 -11.41 -5.20
N GLY A 76 -2.04 -10.21 -4.71
CA GLY A 76 -2.05 -9.89 -3.30
C GLY A 76 -3.22 -10.49 -2.52
N ALA A 77 -3.28 -10.14 -1.24
CA ALA A 77 -4.39 -10.55 -0.37
C ALA A 77 -5.74 -10.01 -0.89
N VAL A 78 -6.82 -10.71 -0.57
CA VAL A 78 -8.19 -10.34 -0.96
C VAL A 78 -9.14 -10.42 0.24
N TYR A 79 -10.25 -9.70 0.17
CA TYR A 79 -11.44 -10.01 0.96
C TYR A 79 -12.34 -10.95 0.18
N MET A 80 -12.75 -12.01 0.85
CA MET A 80 -13.87 -12.84 0.45
C MET A 80 -15.14 -12.29 1.10
N LEU A 81 -16.13 -11.98 0.27
CA LEU A 81 -17.39 -11.34 0.66
C LEU A 81 -18.57 -12.14 0.12
N GLY A 82 -19.49 -12.52 0.99
CA GLY A 82 -20.72 -13.21 0.62
C GLY A 82 -21.86 -12.79 1.53
N ARG A 83 -23.06 -12.71 0.96
CA ARG A 83 -24.28 -12.38 1.69
C ARG A 83 -25.47 -13.09 1.08
N GLN A 84 -26.17 -13.89 1.88
CA GLN A 84 -27.43 -14.54 1.48
C GLN A 84 -28.29 -14.88 2.70
N PRO A 85 -29.61 -15.06 2.54
CA PRO A 85 -30.44 -15.61 3.62
C PRO A 85 -30.01 -17.05 3.94
N CYS A 86 -30.27 -17.49 5.18
CA CYS A 86 -30.09 -18.88 5.56
C CYS A 86 -30.94 -19.80 4.66
N GLY A 87 -30.31 -20.78 4.02
CA GLY A 87 -30.97 -21.73 3.11
C GLY A 87 -31.95 -22.68 3.79
N PHE A 88 -32.03 -22.67 5.13
CA PHE A 88 -32.91 -23.54 5.89
C PHE A 88 -34.11 -22.84 6.54
N CYS A 89 -33.87 -21.75 7.27
CA CYS A 89 -34.96 -21.02 7.96
C CYS A 89 -35.35 -19.71 7.27
N GLY A 90 -34.52 -19.18 6.36
CA GLY A 90 -34.76 -17.90 5.67
C GLY A 90 -34.72 -16.65 6.55
N HIS A 91 -34.75 -16.78 7.88
CA HIS A 91 -34.99 -15.69 8.82
C HIS A 91 -33.76 -14.81 9.10
N GLN A 92 -32.56 -15.34 8.89
CA GLN A 92 -31.30 -14.61 9.12
C GLN A 92 -30.54 -14.43 7.83
N TRP A 93 -29.91 -13.27 7.69
CA TRP A 93 -28.91 -13.02 6.66
C TRP A 93 -27.55 -13.49 7.17
N LEU A 94 -26.93 -14.39 6.43
CA LEU A 94 -25.57 -14.84 6.68
C LEU A 94 -24.61 -13.89 5.96
N HIS A 95 -23.62 -13.39 6.70
CA HIS A 95 -22.61 -12.47 6.20
C HIS A 95 -21.22 -13.12 6.32
N VAL A 96 -20.56 -13.31 5.18
CA VAL A 96 -19.18 -13.77 5.12
C VAL A 96 -18.31 -12.58 4.77
N ARG A 97 -17.36 -12.25 5.65
CA ARG A 97 -16.27 -11.31 5.40
C ARG A 97 -14.99 -11.88 5.97
N ARG A 98 -14.13 -12.42 5.11
CA ARG A 98 -12.86 -13.06 5.51
C ARG A 98 -11.72 -12.47 4.70
N ARG A 99 -10.57 -12.26 5.35
CA ARG A 99 -9.31 -11.94 4.66
C ARG A 99 -8.69 -13.24 4.19
N VAL A 100 -8.30 -13.29 2.93
CA VAL A 100 -7.54 -14.40 2.33
C VAL A 100 -6.13 -13.87 2.01
N PRO A 101 -5.07 -14.48 2.56
CA PRO A 101 -3.69 -14.09 2.24
C PRO A 101 -3.35 -14.26 0.75
N ALA A 102 -2.31 -13.55 0.30
CA ALA A 102 -1.76 -13.73 -1.05
C ALA A 102 -1.32 -15.20 -1.26
N GLY A 103 -1.53 -15.72 -2.47
CA GLY A 103 -1.17 -17.10 -2.84
C GLY A 103 -2.11 -18.19 -2.33
N VAL A 104 -3.12 -17.85 -1.52
CA VAL A 104 -4.14 -18.81 -1.07
C VAL A 104 -5.38 -18.71 -1.97
N PRO A 105 -5.80 -19.80 -2.65
CA PRO A 105 -7.03 -19.81 -3.43
C PRO A 105 -8.24 -19.53 -2.54
N ALA A 106 -9.07 -18.58 -2.92
CA ALA A 106 -10.34 -18.33 -2.25
C ALA A 106 -11.41 -19.30 -2.80
N PRO A 107 -12.09 -20.10 -1.96
CA PRO A 107 -13.20 -20.92 -2.41
C PRO A 107 -14.36 -20.07 -2.95
N ALA A 108 -15.18 -20.67 -3.82
CA ALA A 108 -16.37 -20.04 -4.40
C ALA A 108 -17.55 -19.95 -3.42
N SER A 109 -17.54 -20.77 -2.36
CA SER A 109 -18.52 -20.76 -1.28
C SER A 109 -17.85 -20.90 0.10
N PHE A 110 -18.57 -20.50 1.15
CA PHE A 110 -18.11 -20.61 2.52
C PHE A 110 -19.25 -20.98 3.47
N ALA A 111 -19.07 -22.04 4.27
CA ALA A 111 -20.05 -22.48 5.24
C ALA A 111 -20.23 -21.46 6.37
N ALA A 112 -21.42 -20.87 6.47
CA ALA A 112 -21.79 -19.94 7.54
C ALA A 112 -22.91 -20.53 8.39
N ARG A 113 -22.70 -20.53 9.72
CA ARG A 113 -23.68 -21.00 10.70
C ARG A 113 -24.74 -19.94 10.98
N CYS A 114 -26.00 -20.36 10.98
CA CYS A 114 -27.14 -19.52 11.32
C CYS A 114 -27.32 -19.44 12.83
N ALA A 115 -27.32 -18.23 13.40
CA ALA A 115 -27.53 -18.04 14.84
C ALA A 115 -28.93 -18.42 15.35
N GLN A 116 -29.90 -18.67 14.45
CA GLN A 116 -31.28 -19.01 14.82
C GLN A 116 -31.57 -20.51 14.76
N CYS A 117 -31.14 -21.21 13.70
CA CYS A 117 -31.42 -22.64 13.53
C CYS A 117 -30.16 -23.53 13.63
N ASP A 118 -29.00 -22.96 13.93
CA ASP A 118 -27.68 -23.59 14.08
C ASP A 118 -27.19 -24.41 12.86
N ARG A 119 -27.93 -24.37 11.75
CA ARG A 119 -27.52 -25.01 10.50
C ARG A 119 -26.55 -24.15 9.71
N SER A 120 -25.64 -24.82 9.00
CA SER A 120 -24.66 -24.19 8.12
C SER A 120 -25.18 -24.13 6.70
N THR A 121 -25.22 -22.94 6.10
CA THR A 121 -25.48 -22.76 4.67
C THR A 121 -24.17 -22.40 3.97
N ASP A 122 -23.90 -23.01 2.82
CA ASP A 122 -22.78 -22.63 1.97
C ASP A 122 -23.09 -21.31 1.25
N VAL A 123 -22.48 -20.24 1.75
CA VAL A 123 -22.68 -18.91 1.22
C VAL A 123 -21.80 -18.72 0.00
N SER A 124 -22.38 -18.44 -1.18
CA SER A 124 -21.63 -18.01 -2.35
C SER A 124 -20.86 -16.72 -2.06
N VAL A 125 -19.57 -16.72 -2.38
CA VAL A 125 -18.66 -15.61 -2.08
C VAL A 125 -18.00 -15.06 -3.34
N SER A 126 -17.69 -13.78 -3.29
CA SER A 126 -16.90 -13.07 -4.31
C SER A 126 -15.61 -12.56 -3.69
N VAL A 127 -14.56 -12.46 -4.50
CA VAL A 127 -13.28 -11.90 -4.06
C VAL A 127 -13.15 -10.43 -4.47
N ARG A 128 -12.59 -9.62 -3.57
CA ARG A 128 -12.23 -8.23 -3.82
C ARG A 128 -10.78 -7.99 -3.39
N PRO A 129 -9.93 -7.40 -4.24
CA PRO A 129 -8.58 -6.98 -3.85
C PRO A 129 -8.55 -6.23 -2.52
N LEU A 130 -7.64 -6.63 -1.62
CA LEU A 130 -7.35 -5.87 -0.40
C LEU A 130 -6.42 -4.72 -0.76
N ARG A 131 -6.98 -3.70 -1.43
CA ARG A 131 -6.28 -2.46 -1.70
C ARG A 131 -6.04 -1.75 -0.36
N ASP A 132 -4.90 -1.09 -0.22
CA ASP A 132 -4.40 -0.47 1.03
C ASP A 132 -3.90 -1.45 2.10
N ALA A 133 -3.62 -2.71 1.75
CA ALA A 133 -2.81 -3.57 2.60
C ALA A 133 -1.37 -3.01 2.66
N GLU A 134 -0.93 -2.53 3.81
CA GLU A 134 0.46 -2.11 4.01
C GLU A 134 1.28 -3.29 4.57
N PRO A 135 2.49 -3.59 4.04
CA PRO A 135 3.21 -2.95 2.92
C PRO A 135 3.08 -3.73 1.60
N ALA A 136 2.01 -3.51 0.82
CA ALA A 136 1.83 -4.11 -0.51
C ALA A 136 1.73 -3.05 -1.61
N ASP A 137 2.11 -3.42 -2.83
CA ASP A 137 1.94 -2.53 -3.98
C ASP A 137 0.45 -2.32 -4.32
N PRO A 138 0.04 -1.11 -4.73
CA PRO A 138 -1.37 -0.78 -4.93
C PRO A 138 -1.99 -1.37 -6.21
N HIS A 139 -1.17 -1.84 -7.16
CA HIS A 139 -1.59 -2.28 -8.49
C HIS A 139 -1.89 -3.78 -8.50
N PHE A 140 -0.96 -4.61 -8.02
CA PHE A 140 -1.00 -6.07 -8.04
C PHE A 140 -1.05 -6.72 -6.66
N GLY A 141 -0.72 -5.98 -5.61
CA GLY A 141 -0.65 -6.50 -4.23
C GLY A 141 0.58 -7.34 -3.94
N LEU A 142 1.67 -7.17 -4.70
CA LEU A 142 2.98 -7.75 -4.46
C LEU A 142 3.59 -7.19 -3.17
N PRO A 143 4.42 -7.97 -2.46
CA PRO A 143 5.20 -7.49 -1.32
C PRO A 143 6.15 -6.37 -1.75
N LEU A 144 6.23 -5.29 -0.97
CA LEU A 144 7.20 -4.22 -1.22
C LEU A 144 8.64 -4.69 -0.95
N HIS A 145 9.58 -4.23 -1.76
CA HIS A 145 11.01 -4.49 -1.54
C HIS A 145 11.61 -3.59 -0.45
N LEU A 146 11.16 -2.33 -0.40
CA LEU A 146 11.63 -1.31 0.53
C LEU A 146 10.80 -1.32 1.81
N VAL A 147 11.06 -2.30 2.67
CA VAL A 147 10.38 -2.44 3.97
C VAL A 147 11.41 -2.58 5.08
N GLU A 148 11.26 -1.81 6.15
CA GLU A 148 12.18 -1.77 7.28
C GLU A 148 11.40 -1.85 8.60
N PRO A 149 11.48 -2.97 9.33
CA PRO A 149 10.92 -3.07 10.66
C PRO A 149 11.73 -2.19 11.62
N THR A 150 11.04 -1.43 12.47
CA THR A 150 11.65 -0.65 13.54
C THR A 150 10.99 -0.99 14.87
N ARG A 151 11.65 -0.66 15.98
CA ARG A 151 11.06 -0.79 17.32
C ARG A 151 9.75 -0.02 17.55
N ALA A 152 9.43 0.96 16.69
CA ALA A 152 8.24 1.79 16.83
C ALA A 152 7.13 1.41 15.83
N GLY A 153 7.46 0.62 14.80
CA GLY A 153 6.55 0.26 13.72
C GLY A 153 7.28 -0.04 12.43
N LEU A 154 6.51 -0.37 11.39
CA LEU A 154 7.02 -0.70 10.07
C LEU A 154 7.18 0.56 9.22
N LEU A 155 8.36 0.78 8.67
CA LEU A 155 8.59 1.79 7.64
C LEU A 155 8.64 1.11 6.28
N TRP A 156 8.03 1.70 5.27
CA TRP A 156 8.13 1.21 3.90
C TRP A 156 8.03 2.39 2.93
N ALA A 157 8.46 2.17 1.69
CA ALA A 157 8.33 3.15 0.61
C ALA A 157 8.13 2.47 -0.74
N TYR A 158 7.69 3.23 -1.73
CA TYR A 158 7.51 2.73 -3.10
C TYR A 158 8.78 2.85 -3.92
N ASN A 159 9.44 3.99 -3.85
CA ASN A 159 10.60 4.31 -4.68
C ASN A 159 11.49 5.38 -4.03
N ALA A 160 12.52 5.81 -4.76
CA ALA A 160 13.44 6.86 -4.33
C ALA A 160 12.74 8.18 -4.02
N GLU A 161 11.73 8.57 -4.80
CA GLU A 161 11.02 9.85 -4.58
C GLU A 161 10.23 9.82 -3.28
N HIS A 162 9.54 8.72 -2.99
CA HIS A 162 8.85 8.51 -1.72
C HIS A 162 9.84 8.52 -0.55
N LEU A 163 10.97 7.82 -0.67
CA LEU A 163 12.02 7.84 0.37
C LEU A 163 12.57 9.25 0.60
N GLN A 164 12.78 10.03 -0.46
CA GLN A 164 13.24 11.41 -0.37
C GLN A 164 12.22 12.29 0.35
N ALA A 165 10.92 12.15 0.04
CA ALA A 165 9.86 12.88 0.72
C ALA A 165 9.81 12.55 2.23
N LEU A 166 9.97 11.28 2.60
CA LEU A 166 10.06 10.84 3.99
C LEU A 166 11.34 11.35 4.68
N HIS A 167 12.47 11.38 3.97
CA HIS A 167 13.72 11.93 4.47
C HIS A 167 13.59 13.42 4.77
N GLU A 168 13.05 14.22 3.85
CA GLU A 168 12.80 15.66 4.05
C GLU A 168 11.90 15.91 5.26
N TYR A 169 10.85 15.10 5.44
CA TYR A 169 9.97 15.17 6.60
C TYR A 169 10.66 14.83 7.93
N ALA A 170 11.52 13.80 7.92
CA ALA A 170 12.29 13.40 9.10
C ALA A 170 13.37 14.44 9.44
N SER A 171 14.01 15.02 8.44
CA SER A 171 15.10 16.00 8.59
C SER A 171 14.59 17.41 8.91
N ALA A 172 13.29 17.69 8.81
CA ALA A 172 12.74 18.99 9.18
C ALA A 172 12.55 19.15 10.70
N THR A 173 12.86 20.35 11.19
CA THR A 173 12.62 20.77 12.58
C THR A 173 11.20 21.30 12.75
N LEU A 174 10.64 21.95 11.72
CA LEU A 174 9.25 22.37 11.69
C LEU A 174 8.51 21.74 10.50
N ARG A 175 7.29 21.27 10.75
CA ARG A 175 6.43 20.61 9.76
C ARG A 175 5.14 21.41 9.61
N GLU A 176 4.94 21.99 8.44
CA GLU A 176 3.80 22.84 8.12
C GLU A 176 2.82 22.04 7.24
N SER A 177 1.52 22.16 7.52
CA SER A 177 0.45 21.58 6.70
C SER A 177 -0.70 22.57 6.61
N ARG A 178 -1.36 22.62 5.45
CA ARG A 178 -2.59 23.41 5.23
C ARG A 178 -3.87 22.64 5.55
N GLY A 179 -3.80 21.56 6.34
CA GLY A 179 -4.97 20.76 6.71
C GLY A 179 -5.42 19.78 5.64
N HIS A 180 -4.51 19.31 4.77
CA HIS A 180 -4.84 18.29 3.77
C HIS A 180 -5.05 16.92 4.41
N HIS A 181 -6.28 16.54 4.74
CA HIS A 181 -6.60 15.24 5.39
C HIS A 181 -6.37 13.99 4.51
N ARG A 182 -5.97 14.18 3.25
CA ARG A 182 -5.74 13.10 2.27
C ARG A 182 -4.28 12.97 1.83
N SER A 183 -3.39 13.86 2.28
CA SER A 183 -1.97 13.79 1.94
C SER A 183 -1.32 12.55 2.55
N MET A 184 -0.20 12.11 1.97
CA MET A 184 0.60 11.04 2.54
C MET A 184 1.05 11.39 3.97
N PHE A 185 1.52 12.62 4.19
CA PHE A 185 2.00 13.09 5.50
C PHE A 185 0.91 13.14 6.56
N SER A 186 -0.30 13.59 6.20
CA SER A 186 -1.44 13.60 7.12
C SER A 186 -1.86 12.20 7.57
N ARG A 187 -1.64 11.18 6.73
CA ARG A 187 -1.98 9.77 7.00
C ARG A 187 -0.85 8.96 7.63
N LEU A 188 0.33 9.54 7.83
CA LEU A 188 1.43 8.81 8.47
C LEU A 188 1.02 8.27 9.85
N PRO A 189 1.49 7.05 10.20
CA PRO A 189 1.33 6.50 11.54
C PRO A 189 1.83 7.48 12.61
N GLN A 190 1.14 7.50 13.75
CA GLN A 190 1.44 8.44 14.83
C GLN A 190 2.91 8.38 15.26
N TRP A 191 3.50 7.18 15.30
CA TRP A 191 4.89 7.01 15.72
C TRP A 191 5.87 7.76 14.81
N MET A 192 5.61 7.88 13.50
CA MET A 192 6.47 8.61 12.56
C MET A 192 6.39 10.13 12.78
N LYS A 193 5.24 10.61 13.27
CA LYS A 193 4.99 12.03 13.53
C LYS A 193 5.64 12.51 14.83
N LEU A 194 5.87 11.62 15.80
CA LEU A 194 6.46 11.98 17.09
C LEU A 194 7.91 12.47 16.96
N ALA A 195 8.21 13.64 17.55
CA ALA A 195 9.54 14.25 17.52
C ALA A 195 10.63 13.31 18.08
N ARG A 196 10.34 12.56 19.16
CA ARG A 196 11.27 11.59 19.76
C ARG A 196 11.72 10.46 18.81
N ASN A 197 10.95 10.19 17.76
CA ASN A 197 11.26 9.16 16.77
C ASN A 197 11.97 9.70 15.53
N ARG A 198 12.33 11.00 15.50
CA ARG A 198 12.98 11.64 14.35
C ARG A 198 14.25 10.92 13.90
N VAL A 199 15.19 10.68 14.83
CA VAL A 199 16.45 9.99 14.54
C VAL A 199 16.21 8.54 14.11
N LEU A 200 15.20 7.87 14.71
CA LEU A 200 14.83 6.51 14.32
C LEU A 200 14.33 6.47 12.87
N LEU A 201 13.42 7.39 12.51
CA LEU A 201 12.84 7.49 11.17
C LEU A 201 13.92 7.83 10.15
N GLN A 202 14.79 8.81 10.44
CA GLN A 202 15.89 9.20 9.55
C GLN A 202 16.81 8.01 9.25
N ARG A 203 17.30 7.31 10.29
CA ARG A 203 18.17 6.14 10.12
C ARG A 203 17.48 5.00 9.36
N ALA A 204 16.18 4.80 9.56
CA ALA A 204 15.42 3.78 8.84
C ALA A 204 15.27 4.13 7.35
N VAL A 205 15.01 5.40 7.02
CA VAL A 205 14.97 5.89 5.63
C VAL A 205 16.34 5.75 4.95
N GLU A 206 17.43 6.12 5.63
CA GLU A 206 18.79 5.96 5.10
C GLU A 206 19.14 4.49 4.82
N ARG A 207 18.69 3.55 5.66
CA ARG A 207 18.85 2.10 5.39
C ARG A 207 18.10 1.66 4.14
N LEU A 208 16.87 2.14 3.95
CA LEU A 208 16.10 1.84 2.74
C LEU A 208 16.70 2.47 1.48
N GLN A 209 17.24 3.69 1.58
CA GLN A 209 17.98 4.33 0.47
C GLN A 209 19.21 3.52 0.08
N ARG A 210 20.00 3.03 1.05
CA ARG A 210 21.13 2.13 0.77
C ARG A 210 20.69 0.83 0.12
N ARG A 211 19.59 0.22 0.57
CA ARG A 211 19.04 -1.00 -0.05
C ARG A 211 18.65 -0.77 -1.51
N LEU A 212 18.07 0.39 -1.81
CA LEU A 212 17.70 0.75 -3.17
C LEU A 212 18.91 0.95 -4.11
N LEU A 213 20.08 1.31 -3.58
CA LEU A 213 21.31 1.44 -4.36
C LEU A 213 22.03 0.10 -4.59
N GLN A 214 21.72 -0.93 -3.80
CA GLN A 214 22.38 -2.23 -3.81
C GLN A 214 21.65 -3.29 -4.65
N GLY A 215 20.47 -2.99 -5.18
CA GLY A 215 19.64 -3.90 -5.98
C GLY A 215 19.08 -3.22 -7.22
#